data_AF-A0A2J9IPT8-F1
#
_entry.id   AF-A0A2J9IPT8-F1
#
_cell.length_a   1.000
_cell.length_b   1.000
_cell.length_c   1.000
_cell.angle_alpha   90.00
_cell.angle_beta   90.00
_cell.angle_gamma   90.00
#
_symmetry.space_group_name_H-M   'P 1'
#
loop_
_entity.id
_entity.type
_entity.pdbx_description
1 polymer ?
#
loop_
_entity_poly.entity_id
_entity_poly.type
_entity_poly.pdbx_seq_one_letter_code
_entity_poly.pdbx_strand_id
1 'polypeptide(L)'
;MMAARDGTPSDHSSAAHWLLTHTPVLVVPELSRRGVPRLVGWSGATMTSLRPRGPEQWLTAGLTVLPEIRRAGIGRRLLQAVIEAVETLDVRSIDSVVNARIHEGALL
;
A
#
# COMPACT_ATOMS: atom_id res chain seq x y z
N MET A 1 -2.95 -7.70 2.33
CA MET A 1 -1.47 -7.66 2.25
C MET A 1 -0.95 -6.66 3.26
N MET A 2 -0.18 -7.12 4.23
CA MET A 2 0.22 -6.33 5.40
C MET A 2 1.41 -5.41 5.10
N ALA A 3 1.31 -4.14 5.48
CA ALA A 3 2.46 -3.26 5.61
C ALA A 3 3.27 -3.70 6.86
N ALA A 4 4.14 -4.70 6.70
CA ALA A 4 5.12 -5.01 7.72
C ALA A 4 6.25 -3.97 7.65
N ARG A 5 6.56 -3.37 8.80
CA ARG A 5 7.61 -2.34 8.91
C ARG A 5 9.03 -2.95 8.90
N ASP A 6 9.10 -4.27 8.97
CA ASP A 6 10.28 -5.12 9.02
C ASP A 6 10.16 -6.21 7.95
N GLY A 7 11.23 -6.40 7.19
CA GLY A 7 11.29 -7.28 6.02
C GLY A 7 12.30 -6.77 5.00
N THR A 8 13.03 -7.68 4.38
CA THR A 8 13.90 -7.40 3.24
C THR A 8 13.06 -7.16 1.98
N PRO A 9 13.59 -6.49 0.95
CA PRO A 9 12.92 -6.43 -0.36
C PRO A 9 12.51 -7.81 -0.90
N SER A 10 13.26 -8.87 -0.56
CA SER A 10 12.92 -10.25 -0.93
C SER A 10 11.65 -10.74 -0.24
N ASP A 11 11.47 -10.44 1.06
CA ASP A 11 10.28 -10.82 1.83
C ASP A 11 9.01 -10.16 1.27
N HIS A 12 9.17 -9.04 0.58
CA HIS A 12 8.08 -8.30 -0.04
C HIS A 12 7.92 -8.57 -1.55
N SER A 13 8.78 -9.40 -2.16
CA SER A 13 8.78 -9.61 -3.61
C SER A 13 7.51 -10.31 -4.12
N SER A 14 7.07 -11.40 -3.48
CA SER A 14 5.82 -12.09 -3.81
C SER A 14 4.59 -11.20 -3.62
N ALA A 15 4.64 -10.36 -2.57
CA ALA A 15 3.60 -9.39 -2.29
C ALA A 15 3.53 -8.30 -3.37
N ALA A 16 4.68 -7.73 -3.74
CA ALA A 16 4.77 -6.78 -4.85
C ALA A 16 4.35 -7.40 -6.19
N HIS A 17 4.73 -8.66 -6.46
CA HIS A 17 4.34 -9.36 -7.68
C HIS A 17 2.83 -9.60 -7.74
N TRP A 18 2.22 -10.06 -6.65
CA TRP A 18 0.77 -10.20 -6.56
C TRP A 18 0.05 -8.87 -6.81
N LEU A 19 0.58 -7.77 -6.27
CA LEU A 19 -0.01 -6.46 -6.49
C LEU A 19 0.01 -6.04 -7.94
N LEU A 20 1.16 -6.20 -8.61
CA LEU A 20 1.34 -5.90 -10.02
C LEU A 20 0.41 -6.70 -10.94
N THR A 21 -0.02 -7.88 -10.48
CA THR A 21 -0.78 -8.83 -11.30
C THR A 21 -2.28 -8.79 -11.03
N HIS A 22 -2.71 -8.40 -9.81
CA HIS A 22 -4.10 -8.57 -9.36
C HIS A 22 -4.74 -7.32 -8.78
N THR A 23 -4.03 -6.19 -8.70
CA THR A 23 -4.58 -4.97 -8.08
C THR A 23 -5.20 -4.05 -9.14
N PRO A 24 -6.51 -3.76 -9.08
CA PRO A 24 -7.16 -2.83 -10.02
C PRO A 24 -6.57 -1.42 -10.02
N VAL A 25 -6.05 -0.97 -8.87
CA VAL A 25 -5.42 0.35 -8.72
C VAL A 25 -3.98 0.17 -8.25
N LEU A 26 -3.02 0.59 -9.05
CA LEU A 26 -1.61 0.68 -8.68
C LEU A 26 -1.10 2.09 -8.96
N VAL A 27 -0.59 2.75 -7.92
CA VAL A 27 -0.03 4.09 -8.02
C VAL A 27 1.44 4.05 -7.61
N VAL A 28 2.29 4.63 -8.44
CA VAL A 28 3.72 4.75 -8.20
C VAL A 28 4.14 6.22 -8.22
N PRO A 29 4.91 6.72 -7.24
CA PRO A 29 5.47 8.04 -7.28
C PRO A 29 6.83 8.01 -7.97
N GLU A 30 7.01 8.93 -8.91
CA GLU A 30 8.29 9.18 -9.58
C GLU A 30 8.92 10.45 -9.03
N LEU A 31 10.23 10.37 -8.76
CA LEU A 31 11.06 11.54 -8.49
C LEU A 31 12.13 11.62 -9.58
N SER A 32 12.22 12.78 -10.23
CA SER A 32 13.29 13.08 -11.17
C SER A 32 14.54 13.53 -10.41
N ARG A 33 15.63 12.77 -10.50
CA ARG A 33 16.94 13.20 -10.00
C ARG A 33 17.88 13.33 -11.19
N ARG A 34 18.37 14.55 -11.45
CA ARG A 34 19.21 14.87 -12.60
C ARG A 34 18.56 14.46 -13.94
N GLY A 35 17.25 14.64 -14.06
CA GLY A 35 16.49 14.31 -15.27
C GLY A 35 16.16 12.82 -15.46
N VAL A 36 16.63 11.92 -14.60
CA VAL A 36 16.29 10.50 -14.66
C VAL A 36 15.13 10.20 -13.71
N PRO A 37 14.00 9.64 -14.18
CA PRO A 37 12.90 9.25 -13.33
C PRO A 37 13.29 8.03 -12.49
N ARG A 38 12.97 8.09 -11.19
CA ARG A 38 13.15 6.98 -10.26
C ARG A 38 11.86 6.74 -9.49
N LEU A 39 11.39 5.49 -9.50
CA LEU A 39 10.30 5.04 -8.63
C LEU A 39 10.80 4.99 -7.19
N VAL A 40 10.06 5.62 -6.27
CA VAL A 40 10.50 5.76 -4.87
C VAL A 40 9.52 5.19 -3.86
N GLY A 41 8.51 4.46 -4.35
CA GLY A 41 7.50 3.83 -3.53
C GLY A 41 6.40 3.25 -4.40
N TRP A 42 5.32 2.82 -3.75
CA TRP A 42 4.09 2.38 -4.39
C TRP A 42 2.98 2.29 -3.35
N SER A 43 1.74 2.35 -3.82
CA SER A 43 0.54 1.96 -3.09
C SER A 43 -0.51 1.49 -4.11
N GLY A 44 -1.58 0.87 -3.63
CA GLY A 44 -2.65 0.43 -4.50
C GLY A 44 -3.93 0.16 -3.73
N ALA A 45 -4.95 -0.32 -4.44
CA ALA A 45 -6.21 -0.76 -3.84
C ALA A 45 -6.80 -1.96 -4.56
N THR A 46 -7.37 -2.88 -3.80
CA THR A 46 -8.00 -4.10 -4.29
C THR A 46 -9.36 -4.32 -3.62
N MET A 47 -10.26 -5.00 -4.32
CA MET A 47 -11.52 -5.48 -3.76
C MET A 47 -11.29 -6.84 -3.12
N THR A 48 -11.50 -6.93 -1.81
CA THR A 48 -11.39 -8.20 -1.11
C THR A 48 -12.22 -8.19 0.17
N SER A 49 -12.51 -9.37 0.70
CA SER A 49 -13.27 -9.53 1.93
C SER A 49 -12.34 -9.61 3.14
N LEU A 50 -12.57 -8.78 4.16
CA LEU A 50 -11.81 -8.84 5.43
C LEU A 50 -12.15 -10.06 6.28
N ARG A 51 -13.29 -10.71 6.02
CA ARG A 51 -13.76 -11.87 6.78
C ARG A 51 -14.07 -13.00 5.81
N PRO A 52 -13.88 -14.27 6.20
CA PRO A 52 -14.34 -15.38 5.37
C PRO A 52 -15.83 -15.21 5.01
N ARG A 53 -16.13 -15.17 3.70
CA ARG A 53 -17.49 -14.98 3.14
C ARG A 53 -18.16 -13.63 3.45
N GLY A 54 -17.43 -12.62 3.90
CA GLY A 54 -17.96 -11.26 4.03
C GLY A 54 -18.10 -10.57 2.66
N PRO A 55 -18.80 -9.43 2.59
CA PRO A 55 -18.81 -8.62 1.37
C PRO A 55 -17.40 -8.16 0.99
N GLU A 56 -17.15 -8.06 -0.31
CA GLU A 56 -15.92 -7.41 -0.79
C GLU A 56 -16.01 -5.91 -0.56
N GLN A 57 -14.87 -5.33 -0.19
CA GLN A 57 -14.71 -3.90 0.01
C GLN A 57 -13.33 -3.48 -0.46
N TRP A 58 -13.21 -2.19 -0.80
CA TRP A 58 -11.94 -1.63 -1.21
C TRP A 58 -11.00 -1.58 -0.03
N LEU A 59 -9.84 -2.22 -0.18
CA LEU A 59 -8.75 -2.15 0.77
C LEU A 59 -7.52 -1.55 0.12
N THR A 60 -6.78 -0.72 0.85
CA THR A 60 -5.42 -0.34 0.45
C THR A 60 -4.57 -1.60 0.35
N ALA A 61 -3.97 -1.79 -0.81
CA ALA A 61 -3.09 -2.90 -1.10
C ALA A 61 -1.66 -2.37 -0.93
N GLY A 62 -1.19 -2.34 0.32
CA GLY A 62 0.16 -1.91 0.72
C GLY A 62 0.45 -0.41 0.59
N LEU A 63 1.48 0.04 1.30
CA LEU A 63 2.04 1.38 1.19
C LEU A 63 3.54 1.30 1.49
N THR A 64 4.35 1.50 0.46
CA THR A 64 5.80 1.42 0.57
C THR A 64 6.43 2.72 0.08
N VAL A 65 7.37 3.25 0.87
CA VAL A 65 8.21 4.39 0.50
C VAL A 65 9.64 4.05 0.87
N LEU A 66 10.57 4.29 -0.07
CA LEU A 66 11.99 4.05 0.13
C LEU A 66 12.49 4.76 1.41
N PRO A 67 13.24 4.07 2.30
CA PRO A 67 13.66 4.62 3.58
C PRO A 67 14.30 6.01 3.50
N GLU A 68 15.15 6.24 2.50
CA GLU A 68 15.93 7.47 2.33
C GLU A 68 15.09 8.72 1.99
N ILE A 69 13.83 8.54 1.55
CA ILE A 69 12.91 9.64 1.22
C ILE A 69 11.63 9.63 2.07
N ARG A 70 11.60 8.81 3.14
CA ARG A 70 10.50 8.86 4.11
C ARG A 70 10.44 10.23 4.78
N ARG A 71 9.26 10.57 5.32
CA ARG A 71 8.95 11.88 5.93
C ARG A 71 8.93 13.07 4.96
N ALA A 72 9.11 12.86 3.65
CA ALA A 72 8.94 13.89 2.62
C ALA A 72 7.47 14.03 2.12
N GLY A 73 6.50 13.44 2.82
CA GLY A 73 5.08 13.51 2.43
C GLY A 73 4.65 12.59 1.27
N ILE A 74 5.55 11.79 0.70
CA ILE A 74 5.26 10.88 -0.43
C ILE A 74 4.15 9.88 -0.09
N GLY A 75 4.19 9.28 1.10
CA GLY A 75 3.16 8.32 1.51
C GLY A 75 1.75 8.91 1.55
N ARG A 76 1.62 10.17 2.00
CA ARG A 76 0.33 10.88 1.99
C ARG A 76 -0.18 11.08 0.56
N ARG A 77 0.70 11.52 -0.35
CA ARG A 77 0.33 11.74 -1.75
C ARG A 77 -0.06 10.44 -2.45
N LEU A 78 0.63 9.34 -2.16
CA LEU A 78 0.26 8.02 -2.67
C LEU A 78 -1.14 7.60 -2.22
N LEU A 79 -1.43 7.70 -0.93
CA LEU A 79 -2.75 7.32 -0.42
C LEU A 79 -3.86 8.20 -1.00
N GLN A 80 -3.62 9.50 -1.15
CA GLN A 80 -4.58 10.40 -1.78
C GLN A 80 -4.85 9.99 -3.23
N ALA A 81 -3.80 9.73 -4.03
CA ALA A 81 -3.96 9.29 -5.42
C ALA A 81 -4.67 7.93 -5.53
N VAL A 82 -4.47 7.03 -4.56
CA VAL A 82 -5.22 5.76 -4.50
C VAL A 82 -6.70 6.00 -4.20
N ILE A 83 -7.03 6.89 -3.25
CA ILE A 83 -8.42 7.25 -2.94
C ILE A 83 -9.10 7.84 -4.18
N GLU A 84 -8.47 8.83 -4.81
CA GLU A 84 -8.98 9.46 -6.03
C GLU A 84 -9.18 8.43 -7.16
N ALA A 85 -8.24 7.50 -7.34
CA ALA A 85 -8.38 6.43 -8.33
C ALA A 85 -9.53 5.47 -8.01
N VAL A 86 -9.73 5.09 -6.75
CA VAL A 86 -10.86 4.24 -6.34
C VAL A 86 -12.20 4.97 -6.51
N GLU A 87 -12.27 6.26 -6.16
CA GLU A 87 -13.48 7.09 -6.32
C GLU A 87 -13.94 7.18 -7.78
N THR A 88 -13.00 7.15 -8.73
CA THR A 88 -13.34 7.09 -10.17
C THR A 88 -13.92 5.76 -10.63
N LEU A 89 -13.69 4.68 -9.87
CA LEU A 89 -14.16 3.33 -10.18
C LEU A 89 -15.45 2.97 -9.43
N ASP A 90 -15.64 3.48 -8.21
CA ASP A 90 -16.77 3.18 -7.34
C ASP A 90 -16.97 4.31 -6.31
N VAL A 91 -18.21 4.61 -5.91
CA VAL A 91 -18.55 5.66 -4.91
C VAL A 91 -18.39 5.12 -3.47
N ARG A 92 -17.58 4.07 -3.27
CA ARG A 92 -17.43 3.38 -1.99
C ARG A 92 -16.21 3.85 -1.20
N SER A 93 -16.28 3.69 0.11
CA SER A 93 -15.17 3.93 1.03
C SER A 93 -14.04 2.93 0.83
N ILE A 94 -12.81 3.35 1.09
CA ILE A 94 -11.61 2.50 1.12
C ILE A 94 -11.10 2.36 2.56
N ASP A 95 -10.89 1.12 3.00
CA ASP A 95 -10.29 0.82 4.30
C ASP A 95 -8.80 0.49 4.18
N SER A 96 -8.06 0.70 5.27
CA SER A 96 -6.66 0.26 5.38
C SER A 96 -6.48 -0.60 6.61
N VAL A 97 -5.85 -1.77 6.43
CA VAL A 97 -5.46 -2.64 7.54
C VAL A 97 -4.00 -2.39 7.87
N VAL A 98 -3.76 -1.95 9.11
CA VAL A 98 -2.42 -1.70 9.64
C VAL A 98 -2.17 -2.64 10.80
N ASN A 99 -1.03 -3.32 10.80
CA ASN A 99 -0.65 -4.17 11.92
C ASN A 99 -0.45 -3.32 13.17
N ALA A 100 -1.18 -3.65 14.24
CA ALA A 100 -0.94 -3.07 15.56
C ALA A 100 0.41 -3.55 16.09
N ARG A 101 1.11 -2.69 16.85
CA ARG A 101 2.33 -3.10 17.55
C ARG A 101 1.93 -4.03 18.70
N ILE A 102 2.36 -5.28 18.66
CA ILE A 102 2.29 -6.18 19.80
C ILE A 102 3.73 -6.28 20.33
N HIS A 103 3.95 -5.80 21.56
CA HIS A 103 5.21 -6.04 22.28
C HIS A 103 5.03 -7.34 23.06
N GLU A 104 6.01 -8.25 23.03
CA GLU A 104 5.91 -9.57 23.69
C GLU A 104 5.54 -9.50 25.18
N GLY A 105 5.85 -8.38 25.87
CA GLY A 105 5.47 -8.17 27.28
C GLY A 105 4.03 -7.71 27.53
N ALA A 106 3.20 -7.53 26.48
CA ALA A 106 1.80 -7.10 26.60
C ALA A 106 0.80 -8.27 26.53
N LEU A 107 1.30 -9.51 26.48
CA LEU A 107 0.50 -10.74 26.41
C LEU A 107 0.59 -11.59 27.70
N LEU A 108 1.06 -11.01 28.81
CA LEU A 108 1.04 -11.60 30.15
C LEU A 108 0.17 -10.76 31.08
#